data_AF-L1J3G0-F1
#
_entry.id   AF-L1J3G0-F1
#
_cell.length_a   1.000
_cell.length_b   1.000
_cell.length_c   1.000
_cell.angle_alpha   90.00
_cell.angle_beta   90.00
_cell.angle_gamma   90.00
#
_symmetry.space_group_name_H-M   'P 1'
#
loop_
_entity.id
_entity.type
_entity.pdbx_description
1 polymer ?
#
loop_
_entity_poly.entity_id
_entity_poly.type
_entity_poly.pdbx_seq_one_letter_code
_entity_poly.pdbx_strand_id
1 'polypeptide(L)'
;RLEYFFSDPEFTDALRSFFEENQEKFQFVDVGMEQPISNYDLYLKYTKRIEDLLEDFLAKNQVTHEDIINICMEAEKLEGNASSYCLDYIIASTEYEAFIQV
;
A
#
# COMPACT_ATOMS: atom_id res chain seq x y z
N ARG A 1 -5.18 -15.90 1.22
CA ARG A 1 -4.52 -15.41 -0.03
C ARG A 1 -4.42 -13.91 0.08
N LEU A 2 -3.33 -13.32 -0.37
CA LEU A 2 -3.05 -11.87 -0.27
C LEU A 2 -4.17 -11.01 -0.91
N GLU A 3 -4.72 -11.47 -2.04
CA GLU A 3 -5.82 -10.81 -2.75
C GLU A 3 -7.06 -10.59 -1.87
N TYR A 4 -7.38 -11.54 -0.98
CA TYR A 4 -8.50 -11.40 -0.04
C TYR A 4 -8.22 -10.38 1.04
N PHE A 5 -6.97 -10.26 1.49
CA PHE A 5 -6.56 -9.25 2.47
C PHE A 5 -6.69 -7.84 1.89
N PHE A 6 -6.18 -7.61 0.68
CA PHE A 6 -6.28 -6.31 0.01
C PHE A 6 -7.71 -5.93 -0.39
N SER A 7 -8.59 -6.92 -0.51
CA SER A 7 -10.03 -6.72 -0.74
C SER A 7 -10.84 -6.69 0.57
N ASP A 8 -10.20 -6.84 1.73
CA ASP A 8 -10.87 -6.92 3.01
C ASP A 8 -11.39 -5.53 3.44
N PRO A 9 -12.61 -5.44 4.00
CA PRO A 9 -13.14 -4.18 4.52
C PRO A 9 -12.24 -3.55 5.59
N GLU A 10 -11.63 -4.33 6.49
CA GLU A 10 -10.74 -3.82 7.53
C GLU A 10 -9.54 -3.09 6.91
N PHE A 11 -8.97 -3.66 5.85
CA PHE A 11 -7.86 -3.06 5.11
C PHE A 11 -8.31 -1.82 4.33
N THR A 12 -9.33 -1.95 3.49
CA THR A 12 -9.77 -0.87 2.58
C THR A 12 -10.37 0.31 3.34
N ASP A 13 -11.05 0.10 4.46
CA ASP A 13 -11.55 1.16 5.33
C ASP A 13 -10.42 1.84 6.09
N ALA A 14 -9.40 1.10 6.52
CA ALA A 14 -8.22 1.67 7.18
C ALA A 14 -7.44 2.60 6.25
N LEU A 15 -7.31 2.24 4.97
CA LEU A 15 -6.71 3.09 3.94
C LEU A 15 -7.58 4.29 3.58
N ARG A 16 -8.89 4.07 3.41
CA ARG A 16 -9.82 5.18 3.14
C ARG A 16 -9.75 6.22 4.26
N SER A 17 -9.77 5.78 5.51
CA SER A 17 -9.66 6.66 6.68
C SER A 17 -8.35 7.44 6.67
N PHE A 18 -7.23 6.79 6.31
CA PHE A 18 -5.94 7.48 6.18
C PHE A 18 -6.00 8.63 5.16
N PHE A 19 -6.57 8.39 3.98
CA PHE A 19 -6.67 9.42 2.95
C PHE A 19 -7.65 10.52 3.35
N GLU A 20 -8.81 10.19 3.91
CA GLU A 20 -9.80 11.17 4.39
C GLU A 20 -9.21 12.10 5.47
N GLU A 21 -8.43 11.56 6.41
CA GLU A 21 -7.80 12.33 7.50
C GLU A 21 -6.63 13.22 7.05
N ASN A 22 -6.08 12.96 5.86
CA ASN A 22 -4.88 13.62 5.38
C ASN A 22 -5.07 14.36 4.04
N GLN A 23 -6.23 14.25 3.40
CA GLN A 23 -6.52 14.86 2.10
C GLN A 23 -6.19 16.36 2.08
N GLU A 24 -6.56 17.10 3.12
CA GLU A 24 -6.31 18.55 3.21
C GLU A 24 -4.83 18.91 3.41
N LYS A 25 -3.99 17.94 3.79
CA LYS A 25 -2.55 18.12 4.02
C LYS A 25 -1.73 17.81 2.77
N PHE A 26 -2.30 17.09 1.80
CA PHE A 26 -1.64 16.81 0.53
C PHE A 26 -1.49 18.11 -0.27
N GLN A 27 -0.28 18.36 -0.73
CA GLN A 27 0.03 19.46 -1.61
C GLN A 27 0.26 18.94 -3.02
N PHE A 28 -0.70 19.17 -3.91
CA PHE A 28 -0.59 18.75 -5.31
C PHE A 28 0.24 19.76 -6.09
N VAL A 29 1.30 19.27 -6.74
CA VAL A 29 2.16 20.05 -7.64
C VAL A 29 2.14 19.41 -9.03
N ASP A 30 2.46 20.20 -10.05
CA ASP A 30 2.50 19.71 -11.43
C ASP A 30 3.56 18.61 -11.62
N VAL A 31 3.32 17.73 -12.60
CA VAL A 31 4.24 16.64 -12.94
C VAL A 31 5.62 17.20 -13.30
N GLY A 32 6.67 16.64 -12.70
CA GLY A 32 8.06 17.05 -12.90
C GLY A 32 8.52 18.22 -12.02
N MET A 33 7.63 18.77 -11.18
CA MET A 33 7.99 19.75 -10.16
C MET A 33 8.45 19.06 -8.88
N GLU A 34 9.29 19.76 -8.11
CA GLU A 34 9.77 19.29 -6.82
C GLU A 34 8.59 19.11 -5.83
N GLN A 35 8.55 17.94 -5.18
CA GLN A 35 7.50 17.61 -4.23
C GLN A 35 7.76 18.25 -2.86
N PRO A 36 6.74 18.85 -2.22
CA PRO A 36 6.86 19.37 -0.87
C PRO A 36 7.27 18.30 0.13
N ILE A 37 8.16 18.64 1.07
CA ILE A 37 8.62 17.70 2.11
C ILE A 37 7.47 17.16 2.97
N SER A 38 6.39 17.92 3.13
CA SER A 38 5.18 17.48 3.83
C SER A 38 4.50 16.28 3.18
N ASN A 39 4.61 16.13 1.84
CA ASN A 39 4.08 14.95 1.16
C ASN A 39 4.92 13.71 1.48
N TYR A 40 6.23 13.87 1.67
CA TYR A 40 7.09 12.79 2.13
C TYR A 40 6.76 12.34 3.57
N ASP A 41 6.41 13.28 4.45
CA ASP A 41 5.92 12.92 5.79
C ASP A 41 4.61 12.11 5.74
N LEU A 42 3.73 12.42 4.78
CA LEU A 42 2.51 11.63 4.55
C LEU A 42 2.83 10.26 3.97
N TYR A 43 3.79 10.17 3.06
CA TYR A 43 4.29 8.90 2.53
C TYR A 43 4.81 7.99 3.65
N LEU A 44 5.66 8.50 4.54
CA LEU A 44 6.19 7.70 5.65
C LEU A 44 5.08 7.16 6.56
N LYS A 45 4.02 7.95 6.79
CA LYS A 45 2.84 7.51 7.55
C LYS A 45 2.05 6.45 6.81
N TYR A 46 1.90 6.59 5.49
CA TYR A 46 1.26 5.59 4.64
C TYR A 46 2.04 4.27 4.65
N THR A 47 3.36 4.32 4.47
CA THR A 47 4.24 3.15 4.56
C THR A 47 4.05 2.43 5.89
N LYS A 48 4.14 3.17 7.01
CA LYS A 48 3.97 2.57 8.33
C LYS A 48 2.59 1.94 8.51
N ARG A 49 1.53 2.58 7.99
CA ARG A 49 0.16 2.05 8.04
C ARG A 49 0.03 0.74 7.28
N ILE A 50 0.62 0.63 6.09
CA ILE A 50 0.62 -0.60 5.29
C ILE A 50 1.39 -1.71 6.02
N GLU A 51 2.57 -1.41 6.56
CA GLU A 51 3.36 -2.35 7.36
C GLU A 51 2.57 -2.89 8.55
N ASP A 52 1.94 -2.01 9.34
CA ASP A 52 1.14 -2.41 10.51
C ASP A 52 -0.03 -3.33 10.10
N LEU A 53 -0.74 -3.00 9.02
CA LEU A 53 -1.84 -3.82 8.50
C LEU A 53 -1.37 -5.19 8.02
N LEU A 54 -0.19 -5.26 7.38
CA LEU A 54 0.42 -6.51 6.93
C LEU A 54 0.89 -7.37 8.11
N GLU A 55 1.54 -6.77 9.10
CA GLU A 55 1.98 -7.45 10.33
C GLU A 55 0.78 -8.04 11.09
N ASP A 56 -0.30 -7.27 11.24
CA ASP A 56 -1.55 -7.72 11.86
C ASP A 56 -2.16 -8.89 11.10
N PHE A 57 -2.19 -8.82 9.76
CA PHE A 57 -2.69 -9.90 8.91
C PHE A 57 -1.86 -11.19 9.07
N LEU A 58 -0.53 -11.07 9.05
CA LEU A 58 0.39 -12.19 9.25
C LEU A 58 0.16 -12.86 10.60
N ALA A 59 0.08 -12.05 11.67
CA ALA A 59 -0.14 -12.52 13.03
C ALA A 59 -1.49 -13.23 13.17
N LYS A 60 -2.58 -12.66 12.62
CA LYS A 60 -3.94 -13.24 12.67
C LYS A 60 -4.04 -14.56 11.90
N ASN A 61 -3.35 -14.69 10.77
CA ASN A 61 -3.52 -15.82 9.84
C ASN A 61 -2.45 -16.91 9.96
N GLN A 62 -1.49 -16.77 10.90
CA GLN A 62 -0.34 -17.68 11.04
C GLN A 62 0.46 -17.83 9.73
N VAL A 63 0.46 -16.78 8.92
CA VAL A 63 1.22 -16.72 7.67
C VAL A 63 2.62 -16.21 8.02
N THR A 64 3.65 -16.79 7.41
CA THR A 64 5.02 -16.32 7.61
C THR A 64 5.39 -15.26 6.57
N HIS A 65 6.43 -14.47 6.85
CA HIS A 65 6.99 -13.54 5.86
C HIS A 65 7.43 -14.27 4.57
N GLU A 66 7.94 -15.50 4.69
CA GLU A 66 8.37 -16.31 3.56
C GLU A 66 7.19 -16.69 2.65
N ASP A 67 6.02 -16.93 3.22
CA ASP A 67 4.80 -17.20 2.46
C ASP A 67 4.36 -15.98 1.63
N ILE A 68 4.47 -14.75 2.17
CA ILE A 68 4.16 -13.53 1.41
C ILE A 68 5.14 -13.36 0.24
N ILE A 69 6.44 -13.55 0.50
CA ILE A 69 7.47 -13.43 -0.53
C ILE A 69 7.20 -14.43 -1.67
N ASN A 70 6.85 -15.68 -1.34
CA ASN A 70 6.48 -16.69 -2.33
C ASN A 70 5.23 -16.27 -3.11
N ILE A 71 4.21 -15.72 -2.46
CA ILE A 71 3.00 -15.23 -3.14
C ILE A 71 3.32 -14.08 -4.10
N CYS A 72 4.16 -13.13 -3.71
CA CYS A 72 4.58 -12.03 -4.60
C CYS A 72 5.35 -12.58 -5.82
N MET A 73 6.24 -13.55 -5.62
CA MET A 73 6.97 -14.21 -6.71
C MET A 73 6.06 -15.05 -7.63
N GLU A 74 4.99 -15.64 -7.10
CA GLU A 74 4.01 -16.36 -7.89
C GLU A 74 3.10 -15.43 -8.68
N ALA A 75 2.74 -14.27 -8.10
CA ALA A 75 1.96 -13.23 -8.77
C ALA A 75 2.70 -12.63 -9.97
N GLU A 76 4.02 -12.47 -9.89
CA GLU A 76 4.86 -12.03 -11.03
C GLU A 76 4.80 -13.02 -12.21
N LYS A 77 4.63 -14.33 -11.93
CA LYS A 77 4.61 -15.39 -12.95
C LYS A 77 3.22 -15.63 -13.56
N LEU A 78 2.16 -15.21 -12.88
CA LEU A 78 0.79 -15.31 -13.35
C LEU A 78 0.43 -14.04 -14.12
N GLU A 79 0.47 -14.11 -15.45
CA GLU A 79 -0.06 -13.05 -16.32
C GLU A 79 -1.58 -12.88 -16.08
N GLY A 80 -1.96 -12.09 -15.07
CA GLY A 80 -3.35 -11.93 -14.64
C GLY A 80 -3.55 -10.71 -13.74
N ASN A 81 -4.11 -9.65 -14.31
CA ASN A 81 -4.31 -8.30 -13.74
C ASN A 81 -4.92 -8.17 -12.33
N ALA A 82 -5.51 -9.21 -11.73
CA ALA A 82 -6.20 -9.09 -10.45
C ALA A 82 -5.25 -8.98 -9.24
N SER A 83 -4.08 -9.60 -9.30
CA SER A 83 -3.02 -9.46 -8.29
C SER A 83 -2.34 -8.09 -8.35
N SER A 84 -2.36 -7.43 -9.52
CA SER A 84 -1.70 -6.15 -9.76
C SER A 84 -2.25 -5.03 -8.90
N TYR A 85 -3.59 -4.86 -8.83
CA TYR A 85 -4.20 -3.81 -8.00
C TYR A 85 -3.96 -3.97 -6.50
N CYS A 86 -3.80 -5.22 -6.04
CA CYS A 86 -3.46 -5.51 -4.66
C CYS A 86 -2.00 -5.14 -4.35
N LEU A 87 -1.12 -5.31 -5.33
CA LEU A 87 0.29 -4.93 -5.23
C LEU A 87 0.47 -3.42 -5.32
N ASP A 88 -0.41 -2.66 -5.98
CA ASP A 88 -0.31 -1.20 -6.08
C ASP A 88 -0.22 -0.53 -4.70
N TYR A 89 -0.94 -1.02 -3.69
CA TYR A 89 -0.84 -0.50 -2.33
C TYR A 89 0.53 -0.75 -1.68
N ILE A 90 1.14 -1.91 -1.95
CA ILE A 90 2.48 -2.26 -1.48
C ILE A 90 3.52 -1.45 -2.25
N ILE A 91 3.39 -1.35 -3.57
CA ILE A 91 4.28 -0.57 -4.43
C ILE A 91 4.25 0.90 -3.97
N ALA A 92 3.08 1.48 -3.76
CA ALA A 92 2.93 2.82 -3.20
C ALA A 92 3.50 2.96 -1.78
N SER A 93 3.68 1.88 -1.03
CA SER A 93 4.31 1.93 0.30
C SER A 93 5.85 1.93 0.23
N THR A 94 6.42 1.49 -0.90
CA THR A 94 7.87 1.36 -1.12
C THR A 94 8.41 2.36 -2.14
N GLU A 95 7.56 2.85 -3.03
CA GLU A 95 7.88 3.76 -4.12
C GLU A 95 7.10 5.06 -3.97
N TYR A 96 7.83 6.12 -3.64
CA TYR A 96 7.24 7.45 -3.43
C TYR A 96 6.52 7.99 -4.68
N GLU A 97 7.05 7.72 -5.87
CA GLU A 97 6.41 8.14 -7.12
C GLU A 97 5.06 7.47 -7.33
N ALA A 98 4.93 6.20 -6.96
CA ALA A 98 3.66 5.50 -7.00
C ALA A 98 2.68 6.07 -5.96
N PHE A 99 3.14 6.36 -4.73
CA PHE A 99 2.30 6.99 -3.69
C PHE A 99 1.67 8.31 -4.13
N ILE A 100 2.41 9.17 -4.81
CA ILE A 100 1.89 10.47 -5.28
C ILE A 100 0.83 10.32 -6.37
N GLN A 101 0.74 9.15 -7.01
CA GLN A 101 -0.24 8.84 -8.05
C GLN A 101 -1.50 8.14 -7.52
N VAL A 102 -1.52 7.75 -6.23
CA VAL A 102 -2.67 7.13 -5.54
C VAL A 102 -3.71 8.18 -5.16
#